data_AF-Q9LRV4-F1
#
_entry.id   AF-Q9LRV4-F1
#
_cell.length_a   1.000
_cell.length_b   1.000
_cell.length_c   1.000
_cell.angle_alpha   90.00
_cell.angle_beta   90.00
_cell.angle_gamma   90.00
#
_symmetry.space_group_name_H-M   'P 1'
#
loop_
_entity.id
_entity.type
_entity.pdbx_description
1 polymer ?
#
loop_
_entity_poly.entity_id
_entity_poly.type
_entity_poly.pdbx_seq_one_letter_code
_entity_poly.pdbx_strand_id
1 'polypeptide(L)'
;MLARVEMRQYRQNPVLMRVGGLFRKQFDDALEANNPEAHYLEGLRYACWEKDLVMAKKHIFKAVNKVDEALFVMAMLSICGGEKELGEFFTEQLFALPWAEVLAMGDSLFSALERMAVRHGTAYKLTWNGAHPPCVSIHNIYNRCEECYIFFCSKEFCRRC
;
A
#
# COMPACT_ATOMS: atom_id res chain seq x y z
N MET A 1 10.07 -7.56 29.02
CA MET A 1 10.08 -6.27 28.31
C MET A 1 10.60 -6.55 26.90
N LEU A 2 9.72 -6.79 25.93
CA LEU A 2 10.14 -7.02 24.53
C LEU A 2 10.71 -5.70 24.01
N ALA A 3 11.96 -5.72 23.54
CA ALA A 3 12.57 -4.56 22.91
C ALA A 3 11.65 -4.10 21.77
N ARG A 4 11.24 -2.83 21.76
CA ARG A 4 10.51 -2.25 20.64
C ARG A 4 11.38 -2.42 19.40
N VAL A 5 11.02 -3.36 18.53
CA VAL A 5 11.72 -3.54 17.27
C VAL A 5 11.48 -2.29 16.43
N GLU A 6 12.55 -1.59 16.09
CA GLU A 6 12.44 -0.44 15.19
C GLU A 6 12.15 -0.92 13.78
N MET A 7 11.01 -0.52 13.22
CA MET A 7 10.62 -0.91 11.87
C MET A 7 11.35 -0.14 10.76
N ARG A 8 12.11 0.91 11.12
CA ARG A 8 12.86 1.75 10.16
C ARG A 8 13.82 0.92 9.29
N GLN A 9 14.50 -0.06 9.87
CA GLN A 9 15.41 -0.94 9.13
C GLN A 9 14.67 -1.77 8.06
N TYR A 10 13.44 -2.21 8.36
CA TYR A 10 12.62 -2.98 7.43
C TYR A 10 12.04 -2.09 6.32
N ARG A 11 11.67 -0.84 6.60
CA ARG A 11 11.31 0.17 5.58
C ARG A 11 12.46 0.42 4.58
N GLN A 12 13.69 0.48 5.09
CA GLN A 12 14.89 0.76 4.29
C GLN A 12 15.39 -0.46 3.52
N ASN A 13 15.24 -1.66 4.09
CA ASN A 13 15.65 -2.91 3.47
C ASN A 13 14.54 -3.96 3.59
N PRO A 14 13.57 -3.97 2.66
CA PRO A 14 12.46 -4.91 2.68
C PRO A 14 12.89 -6.39 2.68
N VAL A 15 14.08 -6.75 2.21
CA VAL A 15 14.54 -8.16 2.22
C VAL A 15 14.56 -8.76 3.63
N LEU A 16 14.68 -7.93 4.67
CA LEU A 16 14.69 -8.38 6.06
C LEU A 16 13.37 -9.05 6.49
N MET A 17 12.24 -8.73 5.84
CA MET A 17 10.93 -9.35 6.13
C MET A 17 10.65 -10.62 5.29
N ARG A 18 11.60 -11.07 4.46
CA ARG A 18 11.43 -12.27 3.63
C ARG A 18 11.18 -13.52 4.48
N VAL A 19 10.16 -14.30 4.13
CA VAL A 19 9.85 -15.58 4.77
C VAL A 19 11.05 -16.52 4.68
N GLY A 20 11.42 -17.14 5.80
CA GLY A 20 12.62 -17.97 5.92
C GLY A 20 13.95 -17.20 6.02
N GLY A 21 13.92 -15.86 6.00
CA GLY A 21 15.10 -15.03 6.19
C GLY A 21 15.55 -14.94 7.65
N LEU A 22 16.83 -14.63 7.87
CA LEU A 22 17.44 -14.54 9.20
C LEU A 22 16.71 -13.57 10.15
N PHE A 23 16.20 -12.47 9.62
CA PHE A 23 15.54 -11.41 10.39
C PHE A 23 14.01 -11.56 10.45
N ARG A 24 13.46 -12.65 9.89
CA ARG A 24 12.01 -12.86 9.84
C ARG A 24 11.41 -13.02 11.23
N LYS A 25 12.06 -13.77 12.12
CA LYS A 25 11.58 -13.98 13.49
C LYS A 25 11.37 -12.67 14.25
N GLN A 26 12.33 -11.76 14.17
CA GLN A 26 12.21 -10.44 14.82
C GLN A 26 11.06 -9.61 14.24
N PHE A 27 10.77 -9.77 12.95
CA PHE A 27 9.63 -9.12 12.31
C PHE A 27 8.30 -9.76 12.75
N ASP A 28 8.25 -11.08 12.88
CA ASP A 28 7.10 -11.81 13.40
C ASP A 28 6.80 -11.42 14.86
N ASP A 29 7.82 -11.28 15.71
CA ASP A 29 7.66 -10.78 17.08
C ASP A 29 6.99 -9.38 17.10
N ALA A 30 7.30 -8.52 16.11
CA ALA A 30 6.66 -7.21 15.97
C ALA A 30 5.21 -7.30 15.48
N LEU A 31 4.89 -8.26 14.59
CA LEU A 31 3.51 -8.55 14.18
C LEU A 31 2.68 -9.11 15.33
N GLU A 32 3.25 -9.99 16.16
CA GLU A 32 2.60 -10.53 17.36
C GLU A 32 2.35 -9.44 18.40
N ALA A 33 3.26 -8.47 18.53
CA ALA A 33 3.09 -7.27 19.33
C ALA A 33 2.10 -6.25 18.71
N ASN A 34 1.45 -6.59 17.59
CA ASN A 34 0.48 -5.77 16.86
C ASN A 34 1.05 -4.38 16.47
N ASN A 35 2.34 -4.34 16.11
CA ASN A 35 2.99 -3.11 15.67
C ASN A 35 2.36 -2.63 14.35
N PRO A 36 1.82 -1.39 14.28
CA PRO A 36 1.13 -0.90 13.08
C PRO A 36 2.03 -0.86 11.85
N GLU A 37 3.29 -0.49 12.04
CA GLU A 37 4.27 -0.35 10.98
C GLU A 37 4.71 -1.73 10.44
N ALA A 38 4.83 -2.74 11.32
CA ALA A 38 5.03 -4.12 10.89
C ALA A 38 3.85 -4.63 10.06
N HIS A 39 2.62 -4.33 10.49
CA HIS A 39 1.42 -4.67 9.73
C HIS A 39 1.35 -3.95 8.38
N TYR A 40 1.73 -2.68 8.31
CA TYR A 40 1.83 -1.95 7.04
C TYR A 40 2.78 -2.64 6.06
N LEU A 41 4.01 -2.93 6.49
CA LEU A 41 5.03 -3.58 5.67
C LEU A 41 4.65 -5.00 5.23
N GLU A 42 4.08 -5.79 6.15
CA GLU A 42 3.62 -7.15 5.83
C GLU A 42 2.44 -7.12 4.84
N GLY A 43 1.56 -6.11 4.94
CA GLY A 43 0.49 -5.89 3.99
C GLY A 43 1.01 -5.62 2.57
N LEU A 44 2.02 -4.76 2.43
CA LEU A 44 2.71 -4.54 1.15
C LEU A 44 3.40 -5.81 0.66
N ARG A 45 4.01 -6.58 1.55
CA ARG A 45 4.65 -7.87 1.21
C ARG A 45 3.64 -8.86 0.63
N TYR A 46 2.48 -9.01 1.26
CA TYR A 46 1.42 -9.86 0.74
C TYR A 46 0.88 -9.36 -0.60
N ALA A 47 0.71 -8.05 -0.76
CA ALA A 47 0.24 -7.47 -2.02
C ALA A 47 1.23 -7.71 -3.17
N CYS A 48 2.53 -7.50 -2.94
CA CYS A 48 3.53 -7.37 -4.00
C CYS A 48 4.44 -8.59 -4.18
N TRP A 49 4.54 -9.49 -3.19
CA TRP A 49 5.36 -10.69 -3.31
C TRP A 49 4.49 -11.95 -3.37
N GLU A 50 3.46 -12.02 -2.53
CA GLU A 50 2.58 -13.21 -2.46
C GLU A 50 1.34 -13.08 -3.35
N LYS A 51 0.98 -11.85 -3.76
CA LYS A 51 -0.23 -11.52 -4.53
C LYS A 51 -1.52 -11.95 -3.83
N ASP A 52 -1.51 -11.92 -2.51
CA ASP A 52 -2.66 -12.23 -1.67
C ASP A 52 -3.31 -10.92 -1.19
N LEU A 53 -4.27 -10.43 -1.97
CA LEU A 53 -5.00 -9.21 -1.64
C LEU A 53 -5.82 -9.33 -0.34
N VAL A 54 -6.26 -10.54 0.02
CA VAL A 54 -7.05 -10.76 1.25
C VAL A 54 -6.15 -10.55 2.46
N MET A 55 -4.99 -11.20 2.48
CA MET A 55 -4.01 -11.04 3.55
C MET A 55 -3.40 -9.64 3.55
N ALA A 56 -3.14 -9.04 2.38
CA ALA A 56 -2.68 -7.67 2.28
C ALA A 56 -3.65 -6.70 2.98
N LYS A 57 -4.94 -6.72 2.62
CA LYS A 57 -5.95 -5.87 3.26
C LYS A 57 -6.07 -6.15 4.75
N LYS A 58 -6.08 -7.41 5.18
CA LYS A 58 -6.13 -7.77 6.60
C LYS A 58 -5.00 -7.11 7.41
N HIS A 59 -3.79 -7.08 6.85
CA HIS A 59 -2.64 -6.45 7.48
C HIS A 59 -2.70 -4.91 7.40
N ILE A 60 -2.96 -4.34 6.21
CA ILE A 60 -3.08 -2.88 6.04
C ILE A 60 -4.16 -2.29 6.94
N PHE A 61 -5.30 -2.97 7.10
CA PHE A 61 -6.41 -2.51 7.96
C PHE A 61 -5.95 -2.23 9.41
N LYS A 62 -5.04 -3.04 9.95
CA LYS A 62 -4.52 -2.86 11.31
C LYS A 62 -3.63 -1.61 11.46
N ALA A 63 -3.10 -1.12 10.34
CA ALA A 63 -2.22 0.04 10.24
C ALA A 63 -2.97 1.34 9.89
N VAL A 64 -4.20 1.26 9.37
CA VAL A 64 -5.05 2.43 9.06
C VAL A 64 -5.15 3.32 10.31
N ASN A 65 -5.04 4.64 10.10
CA ASN A 65 -5.03 5.70 11.14
C ASN A 65 -3.85 5.63 12.14
N LYS A 66 -2.85 4.78 11.90
CA LYS A 66 -1.63 4.67 12.74
C LYS A 66 -0.34 4.80 11.94
N VAL A 67 -0.43 4.59 10.63
CA VAL A 67 0.63 4.78 9.64
C VAL A 67 0.02 5.62 8.53
N ASP A 68 0.64 6.76 8.22
CA ASP A 68 0.07 7.79 7.34
C ASP A 68 -0.33 7.20 5.97
N GLU A 69 0.52 6.34 5.40
CA GLU A 69 0.27 5.77 4.07
C GLU A 69 -0.74 4.62 4.07
N ALA A 70 -1.15 4.09 5.23
CA ALA A 70 -1.99 2.88 5.28
C ALA A 70 -3.40 3.12 4.75
N LEU A 71 -3.98 4.31 4.98
CA LEU A 71 -5.28 4.69 4.40
C LEU A 71 -5.21 4.73 2.87
N PHE A 72 -4.14 5.33 2.34
CA PHE A 72 -3.88 5.41 0.90
C PHE A 72 -3.74 4.01 0.27
N VAL A 73 -2.97 3.13 0.91
CA VAL A 73 -2.79 1.75 0.45
C VAL A 73 -4.08 0.95 0.52
N MET A 74 -4.89 1.12 1.57
CA MET A 74 -6.17 0.43 1.68
C MET A 74 -7.12 0.82 0.53
N ALA A 75 -7.23 2.12 0.21
CA ALA A 75 -8.04 2.60 -0.89
C ALA A 75 -7.63 1.92 -2.21
N MET A 76 -6.34 1.91 -2.53
CA MET A 76 -5.86 1.27 -3.76
C MET A 76 -6.10 -0.25 -3.78
N LEU A 77 -5.88 -0.95 -2.66
CA LEU A 77 -6.11 -2.41 -2.58
C LEU A 77 -7.59 -2.76 -2.80
N SER A 78 -8.51 -1.96 -2.26
CA SER A 78 -9.95 -2.13 -2.50
C SER A 78 -10.31 -1.87 -3.96
N ILE A 79 -9.76 -0.82 -4.58
CA ILE A 79 -9.99 -0.54 -6.01
C ILE A 79 -9.39 -1.65 -6.90
N CYS A 80 -8.15 -2.05 -6.65
CA CYS A 80 -7.49 -3.18 -7.35
C CYS A 80 -8.29 -4.47 -7.20
N GLY A 81 -8.90 -4.71 -6.03
CA GLY A 81 -9.75 -5.86 -5.75
C GLY A 81 -11.16 -5.80 -6.37
N GLY A 82 -11.55 -4.68 -7.00
CA GLY A 82 -12.90 -4.48 -7.54
C GLY A 82 -13.98 -4.25 -6.46
N GLU A 83 -13.59 -3.92 -5.23
CA GLU A 83 -14.50 -3.69 -4.11
C GLU A 83 -15.00 -2.26 -4.13
N LYS A 84 -15.98 -1.98 -5.00
CA LYS A 84 -16.46 -0.61 -5.26
C LYS A 84 -16.78 0.17 -3.98
N GLU A 85 -17.65 -0.37 -3.12
CA GLU A 85 -18.12 0.32 -1.91
C GLU A 85 -16.97 0.60 -0.91
N LEU A 86 -16.05 -0.34 -0.73
CA LEU A 86 -14.89 -0.16 0.15
C LEU A 86 -13.89 0.83 -0.46
N GLY A 87 -13.67 0.76 -1.77
CA GLY A 87 -12.86 1.71 -2.51
C GLY A 87 -13.37 3.13 -2.31
N GLU A 88 -14.66 3.37 -2.58
CA GLU A 88 -15.34 4.65 -2.38
C GLU A 88 -15.16 5.16 -0.95
N PHE A 89 -15.45 4.32 0.06
CA PHE A 89 -15.34 4.67 1.47
C PHE A 89 -13.94 5.16 1.88
N PHE A 90 -12.87 4.48 1.44
CA PHE A 90 -11.50 4.90 1.79
C PHE A 90 -11.04 6.09 0.95
N THR A 91 -11.48 6.22 -0.31
CA THR A 91 -11.18 7.40 -1.12
C THR A 91 -11.83 8.66 -0.59
N GLU A 92 -13.06 8.61 -0.10
CA GLU A 92 -13.73 9.76 0.52
C GLU A 92 -12.97 10.27 1.75
N GLN A 93 -12.40 9.36 2.55
CA GLN A 93 -11.55 9.73 3.67
C GLN A 93 -10.24 10.40 3.22
N LEU A 94 -9.67 10.01 2.07
CA LEU A 94 -8.50 10.67 1.50
C LEU A 94 -8.84 12.08 0.99
N PHE A 95 -10.00 12.26 0.36
CA PHE A 95 -10.46 13.58 -0.12
C PHE A 95 -10.78 14.56 1.02
N ALA A 96 -10.98 14.06 2.24
CA ALA A 96 -11.12 14.89 3.43
C ALA A 96 -9.77 15.44 3.97
N LEU A 97 -8.63 14.95 3.48
CA LEU A 97 -7.30 15.40 3.90
C LEU A 97 -6.77 16.53 2.99
N PRO A 98 -5.84 17.37 3.49
CA PRO A 98 -5.12 18.29 2.62
C PRO A 98 -4.42 17.55 1.48
N TRP A 99 -4.65 17.98 0.23
CA TRP A 99 -4.15 17.24 -0.94
C TRP A 99 -2.63 17.05 -0.96
N ALA A 100 -1.87 17.99 -0.37
CA ALA A 100 -0.43 17.85 -0.22
C ALA A 100 -0.02 16.62 0.61
N GLU A 101 -0.82 16.25 1.62
CA GLU A 101 -0.57 15.05 2.43
C GLU A 101 -0.85 13.79 1.63
N VAL A 102 -1.93 13.77 0.86
CA VAL A 102 -2.30 12.64 -0.01
C VAL A 102 -1.22 12.39 -1.09
N LEU A 103 -0.66 13.46 -1.66
CA LEU A 103 0.46 13.38 -2.60
C LEU A 103 1.70 12.79 -1.91
N ALA A 104 2.05 13.27 -0.71
CA ALA A 104 3.18 12.76 0.05
C ALA A 104 3.03 11.28 0.44
N MET A 105 1.82 10.82 0.77
CA MET A 105 1.52 9.40 0.99
C MET A 105 1.80 8.57 -0.26
N GLY A 106 1.38 9.05 -1.43
CA GLY A 106 1.67 8.42 -2.71
C GLY A 106 3.18 8.33 -3.00
N ASP A 107 3.92 9.44 -2.84
CA ASP A 107 5.37 9.47 -3.04
C ASP A 107 6.11 8.50 -2.10
N SER A 108 5.72 8.47 -0.82
CA SER A 108 6.30 7.56 0.18
C SER A 108 6.07 6.10 -0.18
N LEU A 109 4.83 5.76 -0.58
CA LEU A 109 4.47 4.44 -1.07
C LEU A 109 5.30 4.03 -2.28
N PHE A 110 5.35 4.83 -3.34
CA PHE A 110 6.05 4.44 -4.57
C PHE A 110 7.55 4.29 -4.33
N SER A 111 8.12 5.11 -3.45
CA SER A 111 9.49 4.94 -2.95
C SER A 111 9.67 3.60 -2.22
N ALA A 112 8.69 3.17 -1.42
CA ALA A 112 8.72 1.87 -0.76
C ALA A 112 8.62 0.71 -1.76
N LEU A 113 7.72 0.81 -2.75
CA LEU A 113 7.57 -0.19 -3.80
C LEU A 113 8.84 -0.35 -4.63
N GLU A 114 9.54 0.74 -4.94
CA GLU A 114 10.83 0.67 -5.63
C GLU A 114 11.86 -0.13 -4.84
N ARG A 115 11.97 0.10 -3.54
CA ARG A 115 12.86 -0.69 -2.66
C ARG A 115 12.48 -2.17 -2.62
N MET A 116 11.18 -2.49 -2.76
CA MET A 116 10.68 -3.87 -2.83
C MET A 116 10.92 -4.52 -4.20
N ALA A 117 10.80 -3.76 -5.29
CA ALA A 117 10.91 -4.25 -6.67
C ALA A 117 12.36 -4.54 -7.10
N VAL A 118 13.34 -3.75 -6.63
CA VAL A 118 14.77 -3.82 -7.01
C VAL A 118 15.39 -5.21 -6.84
N ARG A 119 14.76 -6.13 -6.12
CA ARG A 119 15.36 -7.45 -5.81
C ARG A 119 14.54 -8.67 -6.19
N HIS A 120 13.32 -8.50 -6.70
CA HIS A 120 12.47 -9.65 -7.05
C HIS A 120 12.45 -10.02 -8.54
N GLY A 121 12.96 -9.16 -9.45
CA GLY A 121 13.07 -9.48 -10.88
C GLY A 121 11.73 -9.81 -11.57
N THR A 122 10.61 -9.66 -10.87
CA THR A 122 9.29 -10.07 -11.30
C THR A 122 8.46 -8.86 -11.67
N ALA A 123 8.29 -8.65 -12.97
CA ALA A 123 7.20 -7.85 -13.50
C ALA A 123 6.00 -8.78 -13.71
N TYR A 124 5.18 -8.99 -12.67
CA TYR A 124 3.87 -9.61 -12.85
C TYR A 124 2.80 -8.64 -12.38
N LYS A 125 1.68 -8.63 -13.10
CA LYS A 125 0.58 -7.69 -12.91
C LYS A 125 -0.46 -8.33 -12.01
N LEU A 126 -0.81 -7.71 -10.88
CA LEU A 126 -2.16 -7.89 -10.33
C LEU A 126 -3.17 -7.55 -11.42
N THR A 127 -4.20 -8.36 -11.56
CA THR A 127 -5.25 -8.11 -12.56
C THR A 127 -6.05 -6.89 -12.10
N TRP A 128 -5.90 -5.79 -12.83
CA TRP A 128 -6.64 -4.58 -12.59
C TRP A 128 -8.12 -4.78 -12.93
N ASN A 129 -8.99 -4.75 -11.93
CA ASN A 129 -10.44 -4.97 -12.10
C ASN A 129 -11.28 -3.69 -11.94
N GLY A 130 -10.66 -2.53 -11.68
CA GLY A 130 -11.36 -1.27 -11.48
C GLY A 130 -11.80 -0.63 -12.80
N ALA A 131 -13.07 -0.22 -12.90
CA ALA A 131 -13.51 0.65 -14.00
C ALA A 131 -12.93 2.06 -13.80
N HIS A 132 -12.48 2.70 -14.88
CA HIS A 132 -12.01 4.10 -14.81
C HIS A 132 -13.13 5.00 -14.30
N PRO A 133 -12.90 5.85 -13.28
CA PRO A 133 -13.91 6.77 -12.82
C PRO A 133 -14.28 7.73 -13.95
N PRO A 134 -15.56 8.09 -14.11
CA PRO A 134 -15.97 9.11 -15.06
C PRO A 134 -15.35 10.46 -14.64
N CYS A 135 -14.30 10.90 -15.33
CA CYS A 135 -13.64 12.16 -15.02
C CYS A 135 -14.49 13.33 -15.52
N VAL A 136 -14.96 14.20 -14.62
CA VAL A 136 -15.65 15.45 -14.99
C VAL A 136 -14.69 16.50 -15.60
N SER A 137 -13.38 16.30 -15.46
CA SER A 137 -12.31 17.18 -15.94
C SER A 137 -11.69 16.68 -17.26
N ILE A 138 -12.55 16.33 -18.22
CA ILE A 138 -12.25 15.70 -19.53
C ILE A 138 -11.22 16.49 -20.38
N HIS A 139 -10.87 17.71 -19.98
CA HIS A 139 -9.96 18.61 -20.70
C HIS A 139 -8.60 18.82 -20.04
N ASN A 140 -8.22 18.03 -19.02
CA ASN A 140 -6.92 18.17 -18.38
C ASN A 140 -6.01 16.97 -18.65
N ILE A 141 -5.07 17.14 -19.58
CA ILE A 141 -3.98 16.23 -19.96
C ILE A 141 -3.05 15.77 -18.80
N TYR A 142 -3.23 16.30 -17.58
CA TYR A 142 -2.35 16.05 -16.44
C TYR A 142 -2.97 15.25 -15.28
N ASN A 143 -4.15 14.63 -15.42
CA ASN A 143 -4.82 13.89 -14.33
C ASN A 143 -4.96 14.71 -13.03
N ARG A 144 -5.30 16.02 -13.12
CA ARG A 144 -5.33 16.91 -11.95
C ARG A 144 -6.53 16.71 -11.01
N CYS A 145 -7.40 15.75 -11.28
CA CYS A 145 -8.53 15.44 -10.41
C CYS A 145 -8.10 14.44 -9.34
N GLU A 146 -8.55 14.63 -8.10
CA GLU A 146 -8.15 13.80 -6.96
C GLU A 146 -8.49 12.32 -7.19
N GLU A 147 -9.70 12.04 -7.71
CA GLU A 147 -10.12 10.70 -8.13
C GLU A 147 -9.21 10.09 -9.20
N CYS A 148 -8.81 10.88 -10.19
CA CYS A 148 -7.94 10.47 -11.28
C CYS A 148 -6.56 10.08 -10.77
N TYR A 149 -6.04 10.83 -9.79
CA TYR A 149 -4.76 10.55 -9.15
C TYR A 149 -4.81 9.23 -8.39
N ILE A 150 -5.79 9.04 -7.49
CA ILE A 150 -5.91 7.79 -6.73
C ILE A 150 -6.10 6.60 -7.67
N PHE A 151 -6.91 6.76 -8.72
CA PHE A 151 -7.10 5.72 -9.74
C PHE A 151 -5.79 5.39 -10.48
N PHE A 152 -5.06 6.42 -10.91
CA PHE A 152 -3.76 6.25 -11.57
C PHE A 152 -2.77 5.54 -10.66
N CYS A 153 -2.66 5.96 -9.41
CA CYS A 153 -1.81 5.32 -8.40
C CYS A 153 -2.21 3.86 -8.18
N SER A 154 -3.50 3.57 -8.10
CA SER A 154 -4.00 2.20 -7.95
C SER A 154 -3.62 1.33 -9.15
N LYS A 155 -3.74 1.86 -10.37
CA LYS A 155 -3.33 1.17 -11.59
C LYS A 155 -1.82 0.90 -11.60
N GLU A 156 -1.00 1.89 -11.24
CA GLU A 156 0.45 1.74 -11.16
C GLU A 156 0.87 0.79 -10.03
N PHE A 157 0.17 0.80 -8.88
CA PHE A 157 0.35 -0.18 -7.82
C PHE A 157 0.11 -1.61 -8.33
N CYS A 158 -1.04 -1.85 -8.97
CA CYS A 158 -1.38 -3.14 -9.56
C CYS A 158 -0.37 -3.59 -10.63
N ARG A 159 0.29 -2.67 -11.35
CA ARG A 159 1.35 -3.01 -12.32
C ARG A 159 2.67 -3.43 -11.67
N ARG A 160 2.92 -2.99 -10.43
CA ARG A 160 4.21 -3.18 -9.72
C ARG A 160 4.21 -4.36 -8.74
N CYS A 161 3.07 -4.99 -8.43
CA CYS A 161 2.90 -5.95 -7.32
C CYS A 161 2.46 -7.38 -7.75
#